data_AF-A0A1B5Z9Q3-F1
#
_entry.id   AF-A0A1B5Z9Q3-F1
#
_cell.length_a   1.000
_cell.length_b   1.000
_cell.length_c   1.000
_cell.angle_alpha   90.00
_cell.angle_beta   90.00
_cell.angle_gamma   90.00
#
_symmetry.space_group_name_H-M   'P 1'
#
loop_
_entity.id
_entity.type
_entity.pdbx_description
1 polymer ?
#
loop_
_entity_poly.entity_id
_entity_poly.type
_entity_poly.pdbx_seq_one_letter_code
_entity_poly.pdbx_strand_id
1 'polypeptide(L)'
;SLTRGASTWWRNLPPGSIDSWEELCRMFTAHFTTSRRHPKTVASLKAIVQGPEESLRNYIERFNKIYVEVEATDKMKLYLLEEGLREGTKFQEAVGILEVETLDAFFELAQRYIKYEDKQKASEVRRPKNFEVGGPSSQREERRGDEKKREGGKVREAKPPKSQFTYHTPLNAPRDRILSEISNAEFKSAGIRFPKQLPAKP
;
A
#
# COMPACT_ATOMS: atom_id res chain seq x y z
N SER A 1 38.24 7.72 -33.68
CA SER A 1 37.85 9.14 -33.87
C SER A 1 37.14 9.67 -32.63
N LEU A 2 37.43 10.90 -32.20
CA LEU A 2 36.68 11.58 -31.13
C LEU A 2 35.30 12.01 -31.64
N THR A 3 34.23 11.73 -30.89
CA THR A 3 32.86 12.09 -31.29
C THR A 3 32.23 13.07 -30.29
N ARG A 4 31.34 13.95 -30.80
CA ARG A 4 30.51 14.89 -30.01
C ARG A 4 31.32 15.74 -29.01
N GLY A 5 31.10 15.55 -27.70
CA GLY A 5 31.71 16.34 -26.62
C GLY A 5 33.24 16.24 -26.60
N ALA A 6 33.80 15.07 -26.92
CA ALA A 6 35.24 14.88 -26.96
C ALA A 6 35.92 15.67 -28.09
N SER A 7 35.26 15.80 -29.25
CA SER A 7 35.73 16.63 -30.37
C SER A 7 35.63 18.13 -30.07
N THR A 8 34.64 18.53 -29.28
CA THR A 8 34.45 19.94 -28.88
C THR A 8 35.49 20.33 -27.84
N TRP A 9 35.71 19.49 -26.82
CA TRP A 9 36.75 19.68 -25.82
C TRP A 9 38.14 19.81 -26.46
N TRP A 10 38.53 18.87 -27.32
CA TRP A 10 39.84 18.88 -27.97
C TRP A 10 40.10 20.15 -28.78
N ARG A 11 39.08 20.68 -29.47
CA ARG A 11 39.19 21.92 -30.27
C ARG A 11 39.29 23.20 -29.43
N ASN A 12 38.87 23.17 -28.17
CA ASN A 12 38.88 24.32 -27.27
C ASN A 12 40.13 24.39 -26.39
N LEU A 13 41.09 23.47 -26.57
CA LEU A 13 42.36 23.51 -25.87
C LEU A 13 43.26 24.62 -26.44
N PRO A 14 43.94 25.42 -25.60
CA PRO A 14 44.92 26.38 -26.08
C PRO A 14 46.03 25.70 -26.91
N PRO A 15 46.54 26.34 -27.98
CA PRO A 15 47.66 25.81 -28.74
C PRO A 15 48.87 25.52 -27.83
N GLY A 16 49.48 24.34 -27.97
CA GLY A 16 50.65 23.93 -27.16
C GLY A 16 50.35 23.58 -25.71
N SER A 17 49.07 23.45 -25.31
CA SER A 17 48.68 23.13 -23.92
C SER A 17 48.82 21.67 -23.51
N ILE A 18 49.24 20.78 -24.42
CA ILE A 18 49.50 19.37 -24.14
C ILE A 18 50.88 19.05 -24.71
N ASP A 19 51.82 18.71 -23.82
CA ASP A 19 53.20 18.40 -24.19
C ASP A 19 53.50 16.89 -24.26
N SER A 20 52.58 16.05 -23.74
CA SER A 20 52.80 14.63 -23.56
C SER A 20 51.49 13.83 -23.61
N TRP A 21 51.61 12.53 -23.90
CA TRP A 21 50.46 11.60 -23.84
C TRP A 21 49.87 11.50 -22.42
N GLU A 22 50.72 11.57 -21.40
CA GLU A 22 50.32 11.56 -20.00
C GLU A 22 49.51 12.82 -19.64
N GLU A 23 49.93 13.99 -20.11
CA GLU A 23 49.17 15.22 -19.94
C GLU A 23 47.81 15.18 -20.66
N LEU A 24 47.78 14.67 -21.89
CA LEU A 24 46.53 14.42 -22.62
C LEU A 24 45.59 13.51 -21.80
N CYS A 25 46.09 12.37 -21.32
CA CYS A 25 45.29 11.45 -20.51
C CYS A 25 44.78 12.10 -19.23
N ARG A 26 45.62 12.89 -18.54
CA ARG A 26 45.26 13.63 -17.32
C ARG A 26 44.16 14.66 -17.60
N MET A 27 44.33 15.50 -18.61
CA MET A 27 43.36 16.55 -18.95
C MET A 27 42.05 15.98 -19.49
N PHE A 28 42.11 14.95 -20.34
CA PHE A 28 40.93 14.23 -20.81
C PHE A 28 40.18 13.61 -19.65
N THR A 29 40.88 12.89 -18.78
CA THR A 29 40.28 12.27 -17.61
C THR A 29 39.69 13.32 -16.70
N ALA A 30 40.37 14.43 -16.40
CA ALA A 30 39.85 15.53 -15.59
C ALA A 30 38.58 16.18 -16.20
N HIS A 31 38.56 16.41 -17.52
CA HIS A 31 37.43 17.04 -18.20
C HIS A 31 36.19 16.13 -18.27
N PHE A 32 36.40 14.81 -18.36
CA PHE A 32 35.33 13.82 -18.47
C PHE A 32 35.13 12.99 -17.18
N THR A 33 35.81 13.31 -16.07
CA THR A 33 35.58 12.65 -14.77
C THR A 33 34.41 13.26 -14.03
N THR A 34 34.09 14.54 -14.26
CA THR A 34 32.84 15.15 -13.79
C THR A 34 31.60 14.48 -14.39
N SER A 35 31.73 13.71 -15.48
CA SER A 35 30.65 12.87 -16.02
C SER A 35 30.65 11.43 -15.49
N ARG A 36 31.61 11.03 -14.67
CA ARG A 36 31.55 9.71 -14.00
C ARG A 36 30.57 9.82 -12.83
N ARG A 37 29.60 8.91 -12.80
CA ARG A 37 28.75 8.74 -11.61
C ARG A 37 29.67 8.43 -10.44
N HIS A 38 29.64 9.30 -9.42
CA HIS A 38 30.38 9.04 -8.19
C HIS A 38 29.87 7.73 -7.58
N PRO A 39 30.75 6.83 -7.12
CA PRO A 39 30.35 5.62 -6.43
C PRO A 39 29.38 5.95 -5.30
N LYS A 40 28.33 5.16 -5.15
CA LYS A 40 27.45 5.29 -3.98
C LYS A 40 28.21 4.79 -2.76
N THR A 41 28.04 5.49 -1.65
CA THR A 41 28.76 5.22 -0.40
C THR A 41 27.81 4.82 0.71
N VAL A 42 28.34 4.34 1.84
CA VAL A 42 27.57 4.14 3.08
C VAL A 42 26.82 5.41 3.49
N ALA A 43 27.43 6.59 3.33
CA ALA A 43 26.77 7.87 3.57
C ALA A 43 25.58 8.12 2.63
N SER A 44 25.64 7.59 1.39
CA SER A 44 24.52 7.65 0.45
C SER A 44 23.34 6.80 0.90
N LEU A 45 23.58 5.65 1.55
CA LEU A 45 22.52 4.85 2.18
C LEU A 45 21.97 5.53 3.43
N LYS A 46 22.86 6.04 4.30
CA LYS A 46 22.47 6.72 5.54
C LYS A 46 21.57 7.94 5.29
N ALA A 47 21.76 8.63 4.17
CA ALA A 47 20.91 9.77 3.80
C ALA A 47 19.47 9.39 3.39
N ILE A 48 19.17 8.09 3.23
CA ILE A 48 17.84 7.60 2.87
C ILE A 48 17.06 7.36 4.15
N VAL A 49 16.23 8.33 4.52
CA VAL A 49 15.31 8.24 5.65
C VAL A 49 13.87 8.25 5.14
N GLN A 50 13.00 7.49 5.78
CA GLN A 50 11.57 7.44 5.47
C GLN A 50 10.90 8.79 5.79
N GLY A 51 10.30 9.42 4.77
CA GLY A 51 9.61 10.69 4.95
C GLY A 51 8.31 10.57 5.77
N PRO A 52 7.74 11.69 6.28
CA PRO A 52 6.56 11.68 7.15
C PRO A 52 5.31 11.05 6.52
N GLU A 53 5.09 11.29 5.23
CA GLU A 53 3.95 10.75 4.47
C GLU A 53 4.37 9.60 3.54
N GLU A 54 5.60 9.13 3.67
CA GLU A 54 6.13 8.09 2.80
C GLU A 54 5.67 6.70 3.27
N SER A 55 5.13 5.91 2.34
CA SER A 55 4.81 4.51 2.59
C SER A 55 6.09 3.69 2.80
N LEU A 56 5.98 2.59 3.55
CA LEU A 56 7.10 1.66 3.74
C LEU A 56 7.64 1.14 2.39
N ARG A 57 6.74 0.86 1.45
CA ARG A 57 7.08 0.41 0.08
C ARG A 57 7.99 1.41 -0.63
N ASN A 58 7.63 2.69 -0.65
CA ASN A 58 8.38 3.72 -1.36
C ASN A 58 9.77 3.93 -0.72
N TYR A 59 9.84 3.90 0.61
CA TYR A 59 11.10 3.98 1.34
C TYR A 59 12.04 2.82 0.94
N ILE A 60 11.56 1.58 1.01
CA ILE A 60 12.35 0.39 0.64
C ILE A 60 12.79 0.45 -0.82
N GLU A 61 11.93 0.90 -1.74
CA GLU A 61 12.30 1.07 -3.15
C GLU A 61 13.42 2.09 -3.35
N ARG A 62 13.42 3.21 -2.61
CA ARG A 62 14.52 4.19 -2.65
C ARG A 62 15.80 3.61 -2.07
N PHE A 63 15.71 2.91 -0.94
CA PHE A 63 16.86 2.26 -0.32
C PHE A 63 17.49 1.22 -1.27
N ASN A 64 16.66 0.36 -1.87
CA ASN A 64 17.10 -0.71 -2.77
C ASN A 64 17.78 -0.18 -4.05
N LYS A 65 17.40 1.00 -4.54
CA LYS A 65 18.08 1.64 -5.69
C LYS A 65 19.54 1.95 -5.41
N ILE A 66 19.90 2.24 -4.16
CA ILE A 66 21.27 2.57 -3.76
C ILE A 66 21.97 1.34 -3.17
N TYR A 67 21.23 0.45 -2.51
CA TYR A 67 21.68 -0.77 -1.86
C TYR A 67 22.64 -1.62 -2.70
N VAL A 68 22.30 -1.80 -3.98
CA VAL A 68 23.06 -2.65 -4.91
C VAL A 68 24.39 -2.03 -5.36
N GLU A 69 24.51 -0.70 -5.27
CA GLU A 69 25.71 0.05 -5.71
C GLU A 69 26.72 0.26 -4.57
N VAL A 70 26.32 0.05 -3.31
CA VAL A 70 27.17 0.30 -2.14
C VAL A 70 27.84 -0.98 -1.64
N GLU A 71 29.17 -0.96 -1.57
CA GLU A 71 29.96 -2.00 -0.91
C GLU A 71 29.92 -1.80 0.61
N ALA A 72 29.14 -2.63 1.29
CA ALA A 72 29.02 -2.69 2.74
C ALA A 72 28.55 -4.09 3.16
N THR A 73 28.79 -4.46 4.42
CA THR A 73 28.30 -5.74 4.96
C THR A 73 26.78 -5.71 5.12
N ASP A 74 26.13 -6.87 5.02
CA ASP A 74 24.68 -6.98 5.20
C ASP A 74 24.22 -6.46 6.56
N LYS A 75 25.01 -6.69 7.61
CA LYS A 75 24.76 -6.13 8.95
C LYS A 75 24.73 -4.59 8.95
N MET A 76 25.67 -3.95 8.27
CA MET A 76 25.70 -2.49 8.15
C MET A 76 24.50 -1.99 7.34
N LYS A 77 24.15 -2.68 6.24
CA LYS A 77 23.01 -2.31 5.40
C LYS A 77 21.69 -2.49 6.16
N LEU A 78 21.54 -3.55 6.94
CA LEU A 78 20.39 -3.78 7.81
C LEU A 78 20.27 -2.68 8.86
N TYR A 79 21.36 -2.40 9.58
CA TYR A 79 21.40 -1.32 10.56
C TYR A 79 20.95 0.03 9.97
N LEU A 80 21.44 0.39 8.78
CA LEU A 80 21.05 1.64 8.10
C LEU A 80 19.60 1.62 7.61
N LEU A 81 19.11 0.45 7.18
CA LEU A 81 17.73 0.27 6.74
C LEU A 81 16.76 0.45 7.91
N GLU A 82 17.11 -0.01 9.10
CA GLU A 82 16.37 0.17 10.34
C GLU A 82 16.49 1.62 10.87
N GLU A 83 17.70 2.19 10.90
CA GLU A 83 17.96 3.58 11.32
C GLU A 83 17.17 4.57 10.45
N GLY A 84 16.98 4.27 9.16
CA GLY A 84 16.22 5.11 8.24
C GLY A 84 14.70 4.97 8.35
N LEU A 85 14.15 4.05 9.15
CA LEU A 85 12.70 3.94 9.35
C LEU A 85 12.14 5.16 10.09
N ARG A 86 10.90 5.52 9.77
CA ARG A 86 10.23 6.62 10.47
C ARG A 86 9.85 6.16 11.89
N GLU A 87 10.30 6.94 12.87
CA GLU A 87 9.98 6.73 14.29
C GLU A 87 8.47 6.74 14.56
N GLY A 88 8.04 5.93 15.52
CA GLY A 88 6.64 5.84 15.95
C GLY A 88 5.71 5.18 14.94
N THR A 89 6.25 4.54 13.90
CA THR A 89 5.44 3.72 13.00
C THR A 89 5.30 2.30 13.55
N LYS A 90 4.13 1.68 13.33
CA LYS A 90 3.88 0.28 13.73
C LYS A 90 4.89 -0.70 13.14
N PHE A 91 5.43 -0.39 11.97
CA PHE A 91 6.47 -1.21 11.36
C PHE A 91 7.80 -1.09 12.09
N GLN A 92 8.24 0.14 12.43
CA GLN A 92 9.45 0.36 13.21
C GLN A 92 9.35 -0.30 14.60
N GLU A 93 8.20 -0.21 15.26
CA GLU A 93 7.92 -0.94 16.51
C GLU A 93 8.05 -2.46 16.32
N ALA A 94 7.44 -3.00 15.27
CA ALA A 94 7.49 -4.44 14.99
C ALA A 94 8.91 -4.94 14.73
N VAL A 95 9.74 -4.16 14.02
CA VAL A 95 11.16 -4.49 13.80
C VAL A 95 11.92 -4.56 15.12
N GLY A 96 11.72 -3.59 16.00
CA GLY A 96 12.36 -3.57 17.33
C GLY A 96 11.89 -4.71 18.24
N ILE A 97 10.60 -5.06 18.21
CA ILE A 97 10.04 -6.15 19.02
C ILE A 97 10.52 -7.52 18.55
N LEU A 98 10.64 -7.71 17.23
CA LEU A 98 11.02 -8.99 16.64
C LEU A 98 12.53 -9.19 16.57
N GLU A 99 13.32 -8.18 16.94
CA GLU A 99 14.79 -8.20 16.92
C GLU A 99 15.33 -8.76 15.59
N VAL A 100 14.97 -8.10 14.49
CA VAL A 100 15.32 -8.58 13.15
C VAL A 100 16.86 -8.60 12.96
N GLU A 101 17.44 -9.77 12.74
CA GLU A 101 18.91 -9.92 12.64
C GLU A 101 19.45 -10.02 11.21
N THR A 102 18.59 -10.23 10.21
CA THR A 102 18.98 -10.44 8.81
C THR A 102 18.16 -9.61 7.84
N LEU A 103 18.77 -9.25 6.69
CA LEU A 103 18.08 -8.56 5.61
C LEU A 103 16.88 -9.35 5.09
N ASP A 104 17.00 -10.68 4.97
CA ASP A 104 15.90 -11.53 4.52
C ASP A 104 14.71 -11.49 5.49
N ALA A 105 14.97 -11.59 6.79
CA ALA A 105 13.93 -11.48 7.81
C ALA A 105 13.25 -10.10 7.78
N PHE A 106 14.04 -9.03 7.60
CA PHE A 106 13.53 -7.67 7.43
C PHE A 106 12.59 -7.57 6.23
N PHE A 107 13.03 -8.01 5.05
CA PHE A 107 12.24 -7.89 3.82
C PHE A 107 11.00 -8.77 3.86
N GLU A 108 11.06 -9.97 4.45
CA GLU A 108 9.89 -10.82 4.68
C GLU A 108 8.85 -10.14 5.57
N LEU A 109 9.29 -9.53 6.67
CA LEU A 109 8.42 -8.77 7.56
C LEU A 109 7.81 -7.55 6.83
N ALA A 110 8.63 -6.81 6.09
CA ALA A 110 8.19 -5.66 5.30
C ALA A 110 7.12 -6.04 4.28
N GLN A 111 7.30 -7.13 3.53
CA GLN A 111 6.31 -7.59 2.55
C GLN A 111 4.97 -7.94 3.20
N ARG A 112 5.01 -8.62 4.37
CA ARG A 112 3.79 -8.94 5.13
C ARG A 112 3.08 -7.68 5.61
N TYR A 113 3.84 -6.72 6.13
CA TYR A 113 3.29 -5.45 6.60
C TYR A 113 2.72 -4.58 5.47
N ILE A 114 3.43 -4.45 4.35
CA ILE A 114 2.94 -3.75 3.15
C ILE A 114 1.62 -4.36 2.67
N LYS A 115 1.56 -5.70 2.58
CA LYS A 115 0.32 -6.40 2.20
C LYS A 115 -0.82 -6.13 3.20
N TYR A 116 -0.52 -6.02 4.49
CA TYR A 116 -1.48 -5.63 5.50
C TYR A 116 -1.97 -4.19 5.31
N GLU A 117 -1.07 -3.23 5.11
CA GLU A 117 -1.43 -1.82 4.85
C GLU A 117 -2.29 -1.66 3.59
N ASP A 118 -1.92 -2.34 2.50
CA ASP A 118 -2.66 -2.29 1.23
C ASP A 118 -4.10 -2.82 1.41
N LYS A 119 -4.28 -3.88 2.23
CA LYS A 119 -5.62 -4.40 2.58
C LYS A 119 -6.42 -3.41 3.43
N GLN A 120 -5.80 -2.76 4.42
CA GLN A 120 -6.48 -1.76 5.24
C GLN A 120 -6.95 -0.58 4.39
N LYS A 121 -6.08 -0.03 3.54
CA LYS A 121 -6.43 1.06 2.61
C LYS A 121 -7.58 0.67 1.67
N ALA A 122 -7.56 -0.54 1.10
CA ALA A 122 -8.64 -1.02 0.26
C ALA A 122 -9.98 -1.18 1.02
N SER A 123 -9.92 -1.55 2.31
CA SER A 123 -11.12 -1.67 3.15
C SER A 123 -11.72 -0.31 3.53
N GLU A 124 -10.88 0.69 3.80
CA GLU A 124 -11.29 2.06 4.11
C GLU A 124 -11.95 2.73 2.90
N VAL A 125 -11.42 2.51 1.68
CA VAL A 125 -12.06 3.01 0.44
C VAL A 125 -13.42 2.36 0.20
N ARG A 126 -13.62 1.12 0.64
CA ARG A 126 -14.91 0.39 0.50
C ARG A 126 -15.91 0.71 1.59
N ARG A 127 -15.50 1.34 2.70
CA ARG A 127 -16.43 1.81 3.73
C ARG A 127 -17.07 3.12 3.24
N PRO A 128 -18.40 3.17 3.06
CA PRO A 128 -19.07 4.44 2.84
C PRO A 128 -18.81 5.33 4.06
N LYS A 129 -18.28 6.54 3.84
CA LYS A 129 -18.24 7.60 4.86
C LYS A 129 -19.68 8.03 5.15
N ASN A 130 -20.39 7.27 5.97
CA ASN A 130 -21.64 7.74 6.55
C ASN A 130 -21.29 8.67 7.71
N PHE A 131 -21.82 9.88 7.59
CA PHE A 131 -21.65 11.04 8.45
C PHE A 131 -21.73 10.71 9.95
N GLU A 132 -20.86 11.40 10.71
CA GLU A 132 -21.04 11.65 12.13
C GLU A 132 -22.40 12.33 12.37
N VAL A 133 -23.28 11.68 13.14
CA VAL A 133 -24.33 12.37 13.91
C VAL A 133 -24.36 11.71 15.28
N GLY A 134 -24.01 12.48 16.30
CA GLY A 134 -23.78 12.01 17.67
C GLY A 134 -25.03 11.67 18.48
N GLY A 135 -24.78 11.07 19.66
CA GLY A 135 -25.74 11.06 20.78
C GLY A 135 -25.92 9.68 21.47
N PRO A 136 -25.61 9.54 22.78
CA PRO A 136 -25.64 8.29 23.52
C PRO A 136 -26.90 8.13 24.38
N SER A 137 -27.49 6.92 24.44
CA SER A 137 -28.49 6.48 25.43
C SER A 137 -28.86 5.04 25.07
N SER A 138 -29.13 4.05 25.91
CA SER A 138 -29.21 3.91 27.36
C SER A 138 -29.43 2.41 27.57
N GLN A 139 -28.69 1.83 28.52
CA GLN A 139 -29.06 0.71 29.38
C GLN A 139 -30.37 -0.04 29.04
N ARG A 140 -30.26 -1.36 28.83
CA ARG A 140 -31.31 -2.26 29.33
C ARG A 140 -30.68 -3.38 30.14
N GLU A 141 -30.84 -3.19 31.44
CA GLU A 141 -30.41 -4.05 32.53
C GLU A 141 -30.91 -5.49 32.38
N GLU A 142 -29.95 -6.39 32.61
CA GLU A 142 -30.02 -7.61 33.40
C GLU A 142 -31.14 -7.64 34.46
N ARG A 143 -31.95 -8.72 34.51
CA ARG A 143 -32.43 -9.34 35.77
C ARG A 143 -33.06 -10.71 35.54
N ARG A 144 -32.54 -11.67 36.30
CA ARG A 144 -32.85 -13.10 36.41
C ARG A 144 -34.14 -13.40 37.21
N GLY A 145 -34.64 -14.63 37.05
CA GLY A 145 -35.42 -15.40 38.02
C GLY A 145 -36.76 -15.90 37.45
N ASP A 146 -37.30 -17.09 37.73
CA ASP A 146 -36.85 -18.30 38.43
C ASP A 146 -37.94 -19.40 38.18
N GLU A 147 -37.54 -20.69 38.17
CA GLU A 147 -38.32 -21.92 38.49
C GLU A 147 -39.70 -22.27 37.85
N LYS A 148 -39.79 -23.43 37.14
CA LYS A 148 -40.19 -24.76 37.70
C LYS A 148 -40.43 -25.87 36.65
N LYS A 149 -40.04 -27.10 37.04
CA LYS A 149 -40.08 -28.41 36.34
C LYS A 149 -41.44 -28.86 35.82
N ARG A 150 -41.46 -29.65 34.72
CA ARG A 150 -42.05 -31.01 34.65
C ARG A 150 -41.71 -31.77 33.36
N GLU A 151 -41.67 -33.09 33.50
CA GLU A 151 -41.15 -34.15 32.62
C GLU A 151 -41.84 -34.30 31.25
N GLY A 152 -41.15 -34.98 30.33
CA GLY A 152 -41.80 -35.73 29.23
C GLY A 152 -41.06 -35.65 27.91
N GLY A 153 -40.25 -36.67 27.60
CA GLY A 153 -39.48 -36.75 26.37
C GLY A 153 -40.32 -36.80 25.08
N LYS A 154 -39.80 -36.18 24.03
CA LYS A 154 -39.92 -36.59 22.62
C LYS A 154 -38.92 -35.79 21.79
N VAL A 155 -37.96 -36.51 21.20
CA VAL A 155 -37.02 -36.02 20.20
C VAL A 155 -37.83 -35.36 19.08
N ARG A 156 -37.59 -34.06 18.84
CA ARG A 156 -38.14 -33.33 17.69
C ARG A 156 -36.97 -32.70 16.94
N GLU A 157 -36.86 -33.11 15.69
CA GLU A 157 -35.88 -32.67 14.71
C GLU A 157 -35.68 -31.14 14.72
N ALA A 158 -34.43 -30.72 14.66
CA ALA A 158 -34.06 -29.31 14.58
C ALA A 158 -34.64 -28.71 13.28
N LYS A 159 -35.65 -27.85 13.41
CA LYS A 159 -36.06 -26.96 12.32
C LYS A 159 -34.90 -26.02 11.98
N PRO A 160 -34.61 -25.77 10.68
CA PRO A 160 -33.59 -24.79 10.31
C PRO A 160 -34.00 -23.39 10.81
N PRO A 161 -33.04 -22.49 11.11
CA PRO A 161 -33.36 -21.15 11.57
C PRO A 161 -34.23 -20.43 10.53
N LYS A 162 -35.40 -19.95 10.95
CA LYS A 162 -36.20 -19.03 10.14
C LYS A 162 -35.40 -17.73 10.01
N SER A 163 -34.85 -17.50 8.83
CA SER A 163 -34.31 -16.20 8.43
C SER A 163 -35.45 -15.18 8.43
N GLN A 164 -35.66 -14.53 9.57
CA GLN A 164 -36.53 -13.37 9.70
C GLN A 164 -35.66 -12.13 9.55
N PHE A 165 -35.35 -11.77 8.31
CA PHE A 165 -34.83 -10.45 7.99
C PHE A 165 -36.01 -9.46 8.12
N THR A 166 -36.26 -8.99 9.35
CA THR A 166 -37.38 -8.08 9.67
C THR A 166 -37.07 -6.61 9.40
N TYR A 167 -35.90 -6.30 8.86
CA TYR A 167 -35.46 -4.93 8.62
C TYR A 167 -35.01 -4.77 7.17
N HIS A 168 -35.91 -4.31 6.31
CA HIS A 168 -35.52 -3.87 4.98
C HIS A 168 -34.87 -2.49 5.06
N THR A 169 -33.75 -2.32 4.37
CA THR A 169 -33.19 -0.99 4.10
C THR A 169 -34.27 -0.18 3.36
N PRO A 170 -34.69 0.98 3.88
CA PRO A 170 -35.64 1.83 3.17
C PRO A 170 -35.04 2.26 1.83
N LEU A 171 -35.90 2.40 0.81
CA LEU A 171 -35.45 2.86 -0.49
C LEU A 171 -34.92 4.30 -0.37
N ASN A 172 -33.78 4.57 -0.98
CA ASN A 172 -33.18 5.92 -1.00
C ASN A 172 -34.00 6.93 -1.84
N ALA A 173 -35.04 6.47 -2.52
CA ALA A 173 -35.97 7.28 -3.29
C ALA A 173 -37.38 6.65 -3.27
N PRO A 174 -38.44 7.45 -3.49
CA PRO A 174 -39.80 6.95 -3.69
C PRO A 174 -39.88 5.91 -4.83
N ARG A 175 -40.80 4.95 -4.69
CA ARG A 175 -40.93 3.80 -5.60
C ARG A 175 -41.23 4.20 -7.05
N ASP A 176 -42.06 5.23 -7.23
CA ASP A 176 -42.40 5.85 -8.51
C ASP A 176 -41.16 6.43 -9.22
N ARG A 177 -40.29 7.11 -8.48
CA ARG A 177 -39.03 7.66 -9.03
C ARG A 177 -38.10 6.54 -9.52
N ILE A 178 -37.93 5.50 -8.72
CA ILE A 178 -37.10 4.33 -9.08
C ILE A 178 -37.66 3.63 -10.33
N LEU A 179 -38.98 3.43 -10.42
CA LEU A 179 -39.61 2.80 -11.58
C LEU A 179 -39.49 3.66 -12.84
N SER A 180 -39.58 4.99 -12.71
CA SER A 180 -39.38 5.91 -13.85
C SER A 180 -37.93 5.90 -14.35
N GLU A 181 -36.97 5.82 -13.43
CA GLU A 181 -35.53 5.79 -13.75
C GLU A 181 -35.14 4.47 -14.41
N ILE A 182 -35.71 3.34 -13.95
CA ILE A 182 -35.62 2.05 -14.63
C ILE A 182 -36.26 2.14 -16.03
N SER A 183 -37.45 2.72 -16.18
CA SER A 183 -38.09 2.82 -17.50
C SER A 183 -37.28 3.64 -18.51
N ASN A 184 -36.48 4.61 -18.04
CA ASN A 184 -35.66 5.49 -18.87
C ASN A 184 -34.22 4.97 -19.06
N ALA A 185 -33.79 3.96 -18.30
CA ALA A 185 -32.46 3.38 -18.42
C ALA A 185 -32.39 2.36 -19.57
N GLU A 186 -31.45 2.55 -20.49
CA GLU A 186 -31.18 1.58 -21.56
C GLU A 186 -30.42 0.36 -21.04
N PHE A 187 -31.11 -0.58 -20.42
CA PHE A 187 -30.49 -1.83 -19.93
C PHE A 187 -29.95 -2.75 -21.02
N LYS A 188 -30.34 -2.51 -22.29
CA LYS A 188 -29.90 -3.28 -23.45
C LYS A 188 -28.42 -3.09 -23.77
N SER A 189 -27.87 -1.90 -23.56
CA SER A 189 -26.45 -1.61 -23.80
C SER A 189 -25.54 -2.26 -22.75
N ALA A 190 -26.07 -2.54 -21.56
CA ALA A 190 -25.38 -3.24 -20.47
C ALA A 190 -25.60 -4.78 -20.47
N GLY A 191 -26.27 -5.35 -21.49
CA GLY A 191 -26.51 -6.79 -21.60
C GLY A 191 -27.52 -7.38 -20.61
N ILE A 192 -28.26 -6.55 -19.87
CA ILE A 192 -29.21 -6.99 -18.85
C ILE A 192 -30.57 -7.24 -19.51
N ARG A 193 -31.04 -8.50 -19.51
CA ARG A 193 -32.40 -8.86 -19.96
C ARG A 193 -33.30 -9.14 -18.78
N PHE A 194 -34.47 -8.50 -18.77
CA PHE A 194 -35.50 -8.78 -17.77
C PHE A 194 -36.19 -10.12 -18.05
N PRO A 195 -36.54 -10.90 -17.01
CA PRO A 195 -37.36 -12.09 -17.16
C PRO A 195 -38.71 -11.75 -17.77
N LYS A 196 -39.22 -12.62 -18.68
CA LYS A 196 -40.58 -12.47 -19.21
C LYS A 196 -41.57 -12.52 -18.06
N GLN A 197 -42.50 -11.58 -18.03
CA GLN A 197 -43.58 -11.59 -17.03
C GLN A 197 -44.38 -12.88 -17.20
N LEU A 198 -44.56 -13.59 -16.08
CA LEU A 198 -45.48 -14.71 -16.01
C LEU A 198 -46.91 -14.16 -16.06
N PRO A 199 -47.84 -14.85 -16.75
CA PRO A 199 -49.23 -14.40 -16.80
C PRO A 199 -49.80 -14.31 -15.39
N ALA A 200 -50.57 -13.25 -15.15
CA ALA A 200 -51.31 -13.09 -13.90
C ALA A 200 -52.18 -14.34 -13.70
N LYS A 201 -52.05 -14.98 -12.53
CA LYS A 201 -52.99 -16.03 -12.14
C LYS A 201 -54.37 -15.38 -11.90
N PRO A 202 -55.46 -16.05 -12.34
CA PRO A 202 -56.82 -15.54 -12.21
C PRO A 202 -57.25 -15.36 -10.75
#